data_AF-A0A2L2N4X2-F1
#
_entry.id   AF-A0A2L2N4X2-F1
#
_cell.length_a   1.000
_cell.length_b   1.000
_cell.length_c   1.000
_cell.angle_alpha   90.00
_cell.angle_beta   90.00
_cell.angle_gamma   90.00
#
_symmetry.space_group_name_H-M   'P 1'
#
loop_
_entity.id
_entity.type
_entity.pdbx_description
1 polymer ?
#
loop_
_entity_poly.entity_id
_entity_poly.type
_entity_poly.pdbx_seq_one_letter_code
_entity_poly.pdbx_strand_id
1 'polypeptide(L)'
;MELGIFQKDALIEKLAKKFYSIQGYVVPESYRMQSATHPAERACVAMAIIAIEEVEFELANDDDTEIIKWQRGQSLSEECQYYFCKYEKFTLTLLTSPHTNMTRVEVYLENTKLYVSKKAISPQEATEELQDFISTLAAQLQTLNRIEF
;
A
#
# COMPACT_ATOMS: atom_id res chain seq x y z
N MET A 1 -0.81 0.28 -9.18
CA MET A 1 -0.98 1.73 -9.38
C MET A 1 0.09 2.19 -10.38
N GLU A 2 -0.29 2.60 -11.59
CA GLU A 2 0.68 3.11 -12.59
C GLU A 2 0.99 4.60 -12.32
N LEU A 3 2.27 4.98 -12.33
CA LEU A 3 2.67 6.39 -12.26
C LEU A 3 2.31 7.09 -13.57
N GLY A 4 1.73 8.29 -13.50
CA GLY A 4 1.53 9.11 -14.69
C GLY A 4 2.87 9.48 -15.34
N ILE A 5 2.92 9.59 -16.68
CA ILE A 5 4.15 9.82 -17.47
C ILE A 5 5.03 10.95 -16.91
N PHE A 6 4.43 12.09 -16.52
CA PHE A 6 5.15 13.23 -15.96
C PHE A 6 5.76 12.97 -14.56
N GLN A 7 5.16 12.07 -13.77
CA GLN A 7 5.67 11.70 -12.46
C GLN A 7 6.86 10.74 -12.59
N LYS A 8 6.80 9.82 -13.57
CA LYS A 8 7.89 8.89 -13.88
C LYS A 8 9.15 9.63 -14.34
N ASP A 9 9.02 10.61 -15.23
CA ASP A 9 10.14 11.44 -15.68
C ASP A 9 10.83 12.19 -14.53
N ALA A 10 10.07 12.82 -13.64
CA ALA A 10 10.63 13.53 -12.50
C ALA A 10 11.32 12.59 -11.50
N LEU A 11 10.80 11.37 -11.35
CA LEU A 11 11.37 10.36 -10.46
C LEU A 11 12.67 9.80 -11.01
N ILE A 12 12.73 9.48 -12.31
CA ILE A 12 13.96 9.07 -13.01
C ILE A 12 15.05 10.12 -12.80
N GLU A 13 14.72 11.40 -13.00
CA GLU A 13 15.67 12.50 -12.85
C GLU A 13 16.22 12.60 -11.42
N LYS A 14 15.36 12.50 -10.40
CA LYS A 14 15.77 12.50 -8.98
C LYS A 14 16.67 11.31 -8.64
N LEU A 15 16.29 10.11 -9.08
CA LEU A 15 17.03 8.89 -8.81
C LEU A 15 18.40 8.88 -9.51
N ALA A 16 18.46 9.31 -10.78
CA ALA A 16 19.71 9.42 -11.52
C ALA A 16 20.70 10.36 -10.81
N LYS A 17 20.23 11.53 -10.36
CA LYS A 17 21.03 12.47 -9.55
C LYS A 17 21.51 11.85 -8.26
N LYS A 18 20.65 11.08 -7.60
CA LYS A 18 21.02 10.41 -6.35
C LYS A 18 22.10 9.35 -6.58
N PHE A 19 21.98 8.51 -7.60
CA PHE A 19 23.00 7.51 -7.93
C PHE A 19 24.35 8.13 -8.27
N TYR A 20 24.34 9.23 -9.03
CA TYR A 20 25.58 9.94 -9.34
C TYR A 20 26.19 10.60 -8.10
N SER A 21 25.35 11.11 -7.19
CA SER A 21 25.83 11.64 -5.91
C SER A 21 26.45 10.59 -4.98
N ILE A 22 25.94 9.36 -5.00
CA ILE A 22 26.52 8.25 -4.23
C ILE A 22 27.93 7.91 -4.73
N GLN A 23 28.21 8.14 -6.02
CA GLN A 23 29.54 7.98 -6.59
C GLN A 23 30.50 9.14 -6.26
N GLY A 24 30.04 10.14 -5.49
CA GLY A 24 30.84 11.29 -5.04
C GLY A 24 30.72 12.55 -5.89
N TYR A 25 29.83 12.57 -6.88
CA TYR A 25 29.65 13.71 -7.79
C TYR A 25 28.51 14.63 -7.36
N VAL A 26 28.69 15.94 -7.51
CA VAL A 26 27.63 16.93 -7.21
C VAL A 26 26.93 17.32 -8.49
N VAL A 27 25.61 17.16 -8.54
CA VAL A 27 24.78 17.56 -9.70
C VAL A 27 23.99 18.82 -9.34
N PRO A 28 24.14 19.92 -10.10
CA PRO A 28 23.30 21.10 -9.93
C PRO A 28 21.81 20.77 -10.15
N GLU A 29 20.92 21.44 -9.42
CA GLU A 29 19.47 21.22 -9.58
C GLU A 29 18.98 21.51 -10.99
N SER A 30 19.57 22.51 -11.66
CA SER A 30 19.24 22.90 -13.04
C SER A 30 19.76 21.94 -14.11
N TYR A 31 20.66 21.01 -13.76
CA TYR A 31 21.20 20.05 -14.70
C TYR A 31 20.23 18.89 -14.92
N ARG A 32 20.00 18.51 -16.18
CA ARG A 32 19.12 17.39 -16.55
C ARG A 32 19.95 16.18 -16.96
N MET A 33 20.06 15.21 -16.05
CA MET A 33 20.80 13.96 -16.25
C MET A 33 20.24 13.11 -17.39
N GLN A 34 18.93 13.15 -17.63
CA GLN A 34 18.33 12.46 -18.77
C GLN A 34 18.84 12.95 -20.14
N SER A 35 19.45 14.14 -20.21
CA SER A 35 20.06 14.69 -21.42
C SER A 35 21.57 14.48 -21.48
N ALA A 36 22.14 13.71 -20.54
CA ALA A 36 23.57 13.51 -20.43
C ALA A 36 24.16 12.67 -21.58
N THR A 37 25.36 13.06 -22.03
CA THR A 37 26.15 12.30 -23.01
C THR A 37 27.28 11.52 -22.36
N HIS A 38 27.63 11.82 -21.10
CA HIS A 38 28.71 11.16 -20.39
C HIS A 38 28.32 9.71 -20.00
N PRO A 39 29.18 8.70 -20.22
CA PRO A 39 28.83 7.29 -19.97
C PRO A 39 28.37 7.00 -18.54
N ALA A 40 29.02 7.59 -17.53
CA ALA A 40 28.66 7.36 -16.13
C ALA A 40 27.29 7.95 -15.76
N GLU A 41 26.93 9.09 -16.35
CA GLU A 41 25.64 9.74 -16.13
C GLU A 41 24.53 8.94 -16.81
N ARG A 42 24.78 8.46 -18.04
CA ARG A 42 23.87 7.56 -18.76
C ARG A 42 23.63 6.26 -18.00
N ALA A 43 24.67 5.70 -17.37
CA ALA A 43 24.52 4.53 -16.52
C ALA A 43 23.63 4.81 -15.30
N CYS A 44 23.76 5.99 -14.67
CA CYS A 44 22.88 6.40 -13.57
C CYS A 44 21.42 6.56 -13.99
N VAL A 45 21.17 7.13 -15.18
CA VAL A 45 19.81 7.23 -15.74
C VAL A 45 19.23 5.84 -16.03
N ALA A 46 20.02 4.93 -16.62
CA ALA A 46 19.57 3.57 -16.89
C ALA A 46 19.23 2.81 -15.59
N MET A 47 20.07 2.94 -14.55
CA MET A 47 19.77 2.35 -13.24
C MET A 47 18.49 2.93 -12.63
N ALA A 48 18.23 4.23 -12.81
CA ALA A 48 17.00 4.86 -12.33
C ALA A 48 15.75 4.33 -13.03
N ILE A 49 15.84 4.07 -14.33
CA ILE A 49 14.74 3.46 -15.11
C ILE A 49 14.48 2.04 -14.60
N ILE A 50 15.53 1.21 -14.51
CA ILE A 50 15.41 -0.19 -14.05
C ILE A 50 14.84 -0.25 -12.63
N ALA A 51 15.32 0.58 -11.71
CA ALA A 51 14.83 0.59 -10.33
C ALA A 51 13.34 0.94 -10.24
N ILE A 52 12.85 1.85 -11.10
CA ILE A 52 11.42 2.16 -11.16
C ILE A 52 10.63 0.99 -11.74
N GLU A 53 11.12 0.37 -12.81
CA GLU A 53 10.46 -0.79 -13.43
C GLU A 53 10.40 -1.99 -12.49
N GLU A 54 11.46 -2.27 -11.73
CA GLU A 54 11.49 -3.34 -10.73
C GLU A 54 10.48 -3.09 -9.62
N VAL A 55 10.39 -1.85 -9.10
CA VAL A 55 9.40 -1.49 -8.08
C VAL A 55 7.98 -1.54 -8.65
N GLU A 56 7.75 -1.06 -9.88
CA GLU A 56 6.44 -1.17 -10.54
C GLU A 56 6.04 -2.64 -10.76
N PHE A 57 7.00 -3.50 -11.10
CA PHE A 57 6.79 -4.94 -11.26
C PHE A 57 6.52 -5.65 -9.92
N GLU A 58 7.28 -5.35 -8.87
CA GLU A 58 7.04 -5.88 -7.53
C GLU A 58 5.67 -5.46 -7.01
N LEU A 59 5.27 -4.20 -7.20
CA LEU A 59 3.94 -3.71 -6.84
C LEU A 59 2.82 -4.30 -7.70
N ALA A 60 3.10 -4.70 -8.94
CA ALA A 60 2.13 -5.37 -9.81
C ALA A 60 2.00 -6.87 -9.50
N ASN A 61 3.04 -7.50 -8.94
CA ASN A 61 3.01 -8.90 -8.50
C ASN A 61 2.41 -9.06 -7.09
N ASP A 62 2.19 -7.96 -6.36
CA ASP A 62 1.58 -7.96 -5.02
C ASP A 62 0.03 -7.99 -5.06
N ASP A 63 -0.56 -8.27 -6.23
CA ASP A 63 -2.01 -8.49 -6.40
C ASP A 63 -2.49 -9.82 -5.77
N ASP A 64 -1.58 -10.69 -5.30
CA ASP A 64 -1.90 -12.03 -4.78
C ASP A 64 -1.47 -12.29 -3.32
N THR A 65 -1.04 -11.27 -2.57
CA THR A 65 -0.66 -11.48 -1.16
C THR A 65 -1.80 -11.07 -0.22
N GLU A 66 -2.43 -12.04 0.43
CA GLU A 66 -3.40 -11.80 1.50
C GLU A 66 -2.74 -10.97 2.63
N ILE A 67 -2.90 -9.63 2.58
CA ILE A 67 -2.26 -8.69 3.52
C ILE A 67 -2.79 -8.89 4.94
N ILE A 68 -4.07 -9.27 5.09
CA ILE A 68 -4.71 -9.42 6.40
C ILE A 68 -4.52 -10.85 6.91
N LYS A 69 -3.52 -11.03 7.78
CA LYS A 69 -3.31 -12.29 8.50
C LYS A 69 -4.23 -12.37 9.71
N TRP A 70 -5.34 -13.08 9.57
CA TRP A 70 -6.32 -13.27 10.63
C TRP A 70 -5.80 -14.17 11.76
N GLN A 71 -5.96 -13.71 13.00
CA GLN A 71 -5.79 -14.53 14.20
C GLN A 71 -7.16 -14.98 14.68
N ARG A 72 -7.32 -16.28 14.97
CA ARG A 72 -8.56 -16.80 15.53
C ARG A 72 -8.65 -16.39 17.00
N GLY A 73 -9.69 -15.65 17.35
CA GLY A 73 -9.97 -15.31 18.74
C GLY A 73 -10.83 -16.36 19.43
N GLN A 74 -11.05 -16.15 20.73
CA GLN A 74 -11.97 -16.98 21.49
C GLN A 74 -13.39 -16.77 20.97
N SER A 75 -14.08 -17.85 20.59
CA SER A 75 -15.46 -17.76 20.12
C SER A 75 -16.34 -17.13 21.22
N LEU A 76 -17.05 -16.06 20.88
CA LEU A 76 -17.94 -15.33 21.79
C LEU A 76 -19.24 -16.11 22.09
N SER A 77 -19.55 -17.12 21.29
CA SER A 77 -20.61 -18.11 21.49
C SER A 77 -20.26 -19.41 20.75
N GLU A 78 -20.91 -20.53 21.08
CA GLU A 78 -20.73 -21.82 20.38
C GLU A 78 -21.00 -21.74 18.86
N GLU A 79 -21.69 -20.69 18.42
CA GLU A 79 -22.24 -20.54 17.08
C GLU A 79 -21.52 -19.50 16.21
N CYS A 80 -20.50 -18.78 16.70
CA CYS A 80 -19.84 -17.73 15.90
C CYS A 80 -18.33 -17.91 15.89
N GLN A 81 -17.75 -17.84 14.69
CA GLN A 81 -16.30 -17.81 14.53
C GLN A 81 -15.84 -16.35 14.57
N TYR A 82 -14.86 -16.08 15.43
CA TYR A 82 -14.29 -14.76 15.62
C TYR A 82 -12.82 -14.75 15.19
N TYR A 83 -12.49 -13.78 14.35
CA TYR A 83 -11.16 -13.51 13.87
C TYR A 83 -10.82 -12.05 14.12
N PHE A 84 -9.55 -11.78 14.37
CA PHE A 84 -9.06 -10.42 14.54
C PHE A 84 -7.66 -10.26 13.95
N CYS A 85 -7.32 -9.04 13.56
CA CYS A 85 -5.99 -8.65 13.15
C CYS A 85 -5.67 -7.32 13.82
N LYS A 86 -4.54 -7.23 14.51
CA LYS A 86 -4.06 -5.98 15.12
C LYS A 86 -2.89 -5.46 14.31
N TYR A 87 -2.96 -4.18 13.95
CA TYR A 87 -1.89 -3.49 13.24
C TYR A 87 -1.71 -2.11 13.87
N GLU A 88 -0.61 -1.94 14.61
CA GLU A 88 -0.35 -0.75 15.42
C GLU A 88 -1.57 -0.37 16.30
N LYS A 89 -2.20 0.78 16.01
CA LYS A 89 -3.39 1.30 16.70
C LYS A 89 -4.70 0.77 16.13
N PHE A 90 -4.67 0.11 14.97
CA PHE A 90 -5.85 -0.44 14.33
C PHE A 90 -6.15 -1.85 14.84
N THR A 91 -7.44 -2.12 15.04
CA THR A 91 -7.94 -3.47 15.28
C THR A 91 -9.03 -3.77 14.27
N LEU A 92 -8.79 -4.80 13.45
CA LEU A 92 -9.74 -5.35 12.50
C LEU A 92 -10.40 -6.56 13.14
N THR A 93 -11.71 -6.68 13.02
CA THR A 93 -12.45 -7.85 13.49
C THR A 93 -13.33 -8.41 12.40
N LEU A 94 -13.43 -9.73 12.37
CA LEU A 94 -14.32 -10.48 11.50
C LEU A 94 -15.09 -11.48 12.36
N LEU A 95 -16.42 -11.36 12.35
CA LEU A 95 -17.33 -12.26 13.04
C LEU A 95 -18.21 -12.92 11.99
N THR A 96 -18.10 -14.24 11.86
CA THR A 96 -18.92 -15.01 10.91
C THR A 96 -19.80 -16.01 11.64
N SER A 97 -21.07 -16.04 11.24
CA SER A 97 -22.03 -17.06 11.68
C SER A 97 -22.10 -18.17 10.62
N PRO A 98 -21.66 -19.40 10.93
CA PRO A 98 -21.69 -20.53 10.01
C PRO A 98 -23.12 -20.97 9.64
N HIS A 99 -24.13 -20.63 10.46
CA HIS A 99 -25.52 -20.97 10.21
C HIS A 99 -26.21 -20.04 9.21
N THR A 100 -25.81 -18.76 9.19
CA THR A 100 -26.46 -17.72 8.38
C THR A 100 -25.58 -17.21 7.25
N ASN A 101 -24.32 -17.69 7.16
CA ASN A 101 -23.26 -17.18 6.31
C ASN A 101 -23.12 -15.64 6.38
N MET A 102 -23.45 -15.10 7.55
CA MET A 102 -23.45 -13.66 7.79
C MET A 102 -22.11 -13.29 8.38
N THR A 103 -21.35 -12.49 7.64
CA THR A 103 -20.04 -11.99 8.06
C THR A 103 -20.15 -10.51 8.40
N ARG A 104 -19.71 -10.18 9.62
CA ARG A 104 -19.62 -8.82 10.13
C ARG A 104 -18.15 -8.44 10.24
N VAL A 105 -17.80 -7.31 9.65
CA VAL A 105 -16.46 -6.73 9.71
C VAL A 105 -16.54 -5.43 10.49
N GLU A 106 -15.57 -5.20 11.37
CA GLU A 106 -15.41 -3.91 12.04
C GLU A 106 -13.95 -3.47 12.02
N VAL A 107 -13.74 -2.16 11.87
CA VAL A 107 -12.43 -1.52 12.00
C VAL A 107 -12.47 -0.54 13.15
N TYR A 108 -11.51 -0.68 14.06
CA TYR A 108 -11.29 0.21 15.19
C TYR A 108 -9.95 0.90 15.05
N LEU A 109 -9.89 2.17 15.46
CA LEU A 109 -8.67 2.90 15.78
C LEU A 109 -8.66 3.17 17.27
N GLU A 110 -7.78 2.50 18.00
CA GLU A 110 -7.80 2.43 19.46
C GLU A 110 -9.20 2.04 19.97
N ASN A 111 -9.91 2.98 20.63
CA ASN A 111 -11.25 2.74 21.18
C ASN A 111 -12.38 3.28 20.28
N THR A 112 -12.05 3.83 19.11
CA THR A 112 -13.02 4.45 18.20
C THR A 112 -13.33 3.51 17.05
N LYS A 113 -14.62 3.20 16.85
CA LYS A 113 -15.08 2.42 15.70
C LYS A 113 -15.13 3.31 14.46
N LEU A 114 -14.34 2.97 13.45
CA LEU A 114 -14.25 3.71 12.19
C LEU A 114 -15.20 3.14 11.13
N TYR A 115 -15.36 1.82 11.10
CA TYR A 115 -16.12 1.14 10.08
C TYR A 115 -16.85 -0.08 10.64
N VAL A 116 -18.05 -0.33 10.14
CA VAL A 116 -18.81 -1.55 10.37
C VAL A 116 -19.56 -1.93 9.11
N SER A 117 -19.44 -3.20 8.72
CA SER A 117 -20.23 -3.80 7.65
C SER A 117 -20.74 -5.15 8.10
N LYS A 118 -21.94 -5.51 7.66
CA LYS A 118 -22.56 -6.80 7.93
C LYS A 118 -23.28 -7.26 6.67
N LYS A 119 -22.78 -8.33 6.06
CA LYS A 119 -23.26 -8.85 4.78
C LYS A 119 -23.29 -10.38 4.80
N ALA A 120 -24.17 -10.96 3.99
CA ALA A 120 -24.25 -12.40 3.79
C ALA A 120 -23.21 -12.85 2.75
N ILE A 121 -21.94 -12.78 3.15
CA ILE A 121 -20.76 -13.09 2.32
C ILE A 121 -19.82 -13.98 3.13
N SER A 122 -18.98 -14.72 2.42
CA SER A 122 -17.94 -15.55 3.04
C SER A 122 -16.90 -14.70 3.77
N PRO A 123 -16.14 -15.28 4.73
CA PRO A 123 -15.02 -14.60 5.37
C PRO A 123 -13.95 -14.11 4.38
N GLN A 124 -13.74 -14.83 3.28
CA GLN A 124 -12.78 -14.46 2.25
C GLN A 124 -13.24 -13.21 1.48
N GLU A 125 -14.46 -13.22 0.94
CA GLU A 125 -15.05 -12.05 0.26
C GLU A 125 -15.10 -10.83 1.20
N ALA A 126 -15.40 -11.03 2.48
CA ALA A 126 -15.38 -9.96 3.47
C ALA A 126 -13.97 -9.41 3.74
N THR A 127 -12.94 -10.24 3.58
CA THR A 127 -11.53 -9.84 3.72
C THR A 127 -11.09 -9.02 2.52
N GLU A 128 -11.45 -9.45 1.30
CA GLU A 128 -11.19 -8.73 0.05
C GLU A 128 -11.85 -7.34 0.06
N GLU A 129 -13.16 -7.26 0.39
CA GLU A 129 -13.86 -5.97 0.50
C GLU A 129 -13.21 -5.04 1.55
N LEU A 130 -12.73 -5.61 2.65
CA LEU A 130 -12.06 -4.85 3.71
C LEU A 130 -10.70 -4.33 3.25
N GLN A 131 -9.93 -5.13 2.52
CA GLN A 131 -8.65 -4.72 1.95
C GLN A 131 -8.84 -3.55 0.99
N ASP A 132 -9.81 -3.64 0.08
CA ASP A 132 -10.14 -2.55 -0.85
C ASP A 132 -10.52 -1.27 -0.12
N PHE A 133 -11.35 -1.39 0.93
CA PHE A 133 -11.75 -0.27 1.77
C PHE A 133 -10.55 0.39 2.47
N ILE A 134 -9.68 -0.40 3.11
CA ILE A 134 -8.51 0.11 3.84
C ILE A 134 -7.52 0.76 2.86
N SER A 135 -7.26 0.14 1.71
CA SER A 135 -6.40 0.69 0.66
C SER A 135 -6.90 2.04 0.15
N THR A 136 -8.21 2.14 -0.10
CA THR A 136 -8.86 3.41 -0.51
C THR A 136 -8.73 4.47 0.57
N LEU A 137 -9.00 4.11 1.84
CA LEU A 137 -8.90 5.01 2.98
C LEU A 137 -7.46 5.52 3.17
N ALA A 138 -6.46 4.64 3.03
CA ALA A 138 -5.05 5.00 3.12
C ALA A 138 -4.65 6.04 2.05
N ALA A 139 -5.07 5.83 0.80
CA ALA A 139 -4.81 6.77 -0.30
C ALA A 139 -5.47 8.15 -0.05
N GLN A 140 -6.70 8.16 0.47
CA GLN A 140 -7.40 9.39 0.84
C GLN A 140 -6.69 10.12 1.98
N LEU A 141 -6.28 9.42 3.04
CA LEU A 141 -5.55 10.00 4.17
C LEU A 141 -4.18 10.57 3.75
N GLN A 142 -3.44 9.88 2.88
CA GLN A 142 -2.20 10.41 2.31
C GLN A 142 -2.43 11.70 1.53
N THR A 143 -3.55 11.81 0.82
CA THR A 143 -3.94 13.03 0.10
C THR A 143 -4.23 14.17 1.07
N LEU A 144 -4.97 13.90 2.15
CA LEU A 144 -5.27 14.88 3.19
C LEU A 144 -4.02 15.38 3.92
N ASN A 145 -3.00 14.54 4.09
CA ASN A 145 -1.71 14.92 4.69
C ASN A 145 -0.94 15.97 3.88
N ARG A 146 -1.39 16.30 2.66
CA ARG A 146 -0.81 17.37 1.83
C ARG A 146 -1.44 18.73 2.08
N ILE A 147 -2.48 18.81 2.91
CA ILE A 147 -3.07 20.07 3.32
C ILE A 147 -2.16 20.70 4.38
N GLU A 148 -1.61 21.86 4.08
CA GLU A 148 -0.87 22.67 5.05
C GLU A 148 -1.86 23.50 5.88
N PHE A 149 -1.68 23.50 7.21
CA PHE A 149 -2.49 24.27 8.18
C PHE A 149 -1.73 25.49 8.69
#